data_AF-A0AAV8FV10-F1
#
_entry.id   AF-A0AAV8FV10-F1
#
_cell.length_a   1.000
_cell.length_b   1.000
_cell.length_c   1.000
_cell.angle_alpha   90.00
_cell.angle_beta   90.00
_cell.angle_gamma   90.00
#
_symmetry.space_group_name_H-M   'P 1'
#
loop_
_entity.id
_entity.type
_entity.pdbx_description
1 polymer ?
#
loop_
_entity_poly.entity_id
_entity_poly.type
_entity_poly.pdbx_seq_one_letter_code
_entity_poly.pdbx_strand_id
1 'polypeptide(L)'
;MNLFSCYFFILFISCYGLAKTTTQNFTSIFSFGNSYTDTGNYQILAASAGSLNSNVEFPPYPYGSTFFGHPAGRFCDGRLTIDFIAKEYGLPFIQPSKEKNASFTQGANFAVAAAPAFPVEFFEKNGFVSYQLLRSSLDYQLAWFEEKKTSLCNTTAECIQYFGKSLFIFGEFGVNDYTLLLLAGKSVQDVTNSYAPQVVKLISEAVEVNLQLYIRALENKG
;
A
#
# COMPACT_ATOMS: atom_id res chain seq x y z
N MET A 1 18.96 -15.36 49.21
CA MET A 1 17.86 -15.15 48.24
C MET A 1 16.61 -14.86 49.05
N ASN A 2 16.20 -13.59 49.13
CA ASN A 2 15.09 -13.17 50.00
C ASN A 2 13.75 -13.58 49.39
N LEU A 3 12.84 -14.17 50.20
CA LEU A 3 11.48 -14.55 49.80
C LEU A 3 10.70 -13.40 49.13
N PHE A 4 11.01 -12.15 49.50
CA PHE A 4 10.44 -10.94 48.90
C PHE A 4 10.79 -10.75 47.42
N SER A 5 11.96 -11.23 46.98
CA SER A 5 12.42 -11.14 45.58
C SER A 5 11.73 -12.15 44.68
N CYS A 6 11.29 -13.29 45.22
CA CYS A 6 10.55 -14.31 44.46
C CYS A 6 9.09 -13.88 44.21
N TYR A 7 8.48 -13.15 45.14
CA TYR A 7 7.08 -12.72 45.02
C TYR A 7 6.87 -11.68 43.90
N PHE A 8 7.83 -10.77 43.73
CA PHE A 8 7.83 -9.79 42.63
C PHE A 8 8.03 -10.44 41.26
N PHE A 9 8.82 -11.52 41.20
CA PHE A 9 9.06 -12.27 39.96
C PHE A 9 7.82 -13.08 39.52
N ILE A 10 7.07 -13.63 40.48
CA ILE A 10 5.82 -14.37 40.21
C ILE A 10 4.70 -13.42 39.76
N LEU A 11 4.61 -12.21 40.33
CA LEU A 11 3.65 -11.18 39.89
C LEU A 11 3.97 -10.65 38.48
N PHE A 12 5.25 -10.53 38.11
CA PHE A 12 5.65 -10.16 36.74
C PHE A 12 5.26 -11.23 35.71
N ILE A 13 5.37 -12.52 36.05
CA ILE A 13 4.97 -13.63 35.14
C ILE A 13 3.44 -13.72 35.02
N SER A 14 2.69 -13.41 36.08
CA SER A 14 1.22 -13.39 36.07
C SER A 14 0.63 -12.32 35.13
N CYS A 15 1.36 -11.25 34.81
CA CYS A 15 0.91 -10.22 33.86
C CYS A 15 1.12 -10.61 32.39
N TYR A 16 1.99 -11.59 32.08
CA TYR A 16 2.10 -12.14 30.73
C TYR A 16 1.01 -13.18 30.41
N GLY A 17 0.33 -13.71 31.42
CA GLY A 17 -0.61 -14.83 31.29
C GLY A 17 -2.03 -14.47 30.81
N LEU A 18 -2.38 -13.20 30.64
CA LEU A 18 -3.76 -12.82 30.27
C LEU A 18 -3.88 -11.67 29.25
N ALA A 19 -2.83 -11.38 28.49
CA ALA A 19 -3.05 -10.74 27.19
C ALA A 19 -3.52 -11.84 26.22
N LYS A 20 -4.83 -12.10 26.21
CA LYS A 20 -5.44 -12.80 25.09
C LYS A 20 -5.25 -11.85 23.90
N THR A 21 -4.14 -11.99 23.17
CA THR A 21 -4.04 -11.42 21.83
C THR A 21 -5.20 -12.05 21.09
N THR A 22 -6.30 -11.32 20.94
CA THR A 22 -7.17 -11.54 19.80
C THR A 22 -6.27 -11.28 18.62
N THR A 23 -5.58 -12.31 18.13
CA THR A 23 -4.99 -12.29 16.80
C THR A 23 -6.19 -12.08 15.89
N GLN A 24 -6.48 -10.81 15.58
CA GLN A 24 -7.42 -10.48 14.55
C GLN A 24 -6.80 -11.04 13.29
N ASN A 25 -7.25 -12.22 12.90
CA ASN A 25 -6.79 -12.87 11.69
C ASN A 25 -7.39 -12.08 10.53
N PHE A 26 -6.57 -11.20 9.96
CA PHE A 26 -6.95 -10.53 8.73
C PHE A 26 -7.16 -11.57 7.64
N THR A 27 -8.30 -11.50 6.96
CA THR A 27 -8.66 -12.44 5.88
C THR A 27 -8.31 -11.89 4.50
N SER A 28 -7.91 -10.62 4.43
CA SER A 28 -7.49 -9.95 3.20
C SER A 28 -6.55 -8.78 3.48
N ILE A 29 -5.72 -8.42 2.50
CA ILE A 29 -4.85 -7.24 2.54
C ILE A 29 -5.11 -6.36 1.32
N PHE A 30 -5.45 -5.10 1.55
CA PHE A 30 -5.52 -4.07 0.50
C PHE A 30 -4.39 -3.09 0.68
N SER A 31 -3.59 -2.85 -0.36
CA SER A 31 -2.42 -1.99 -0.25
C SER A 31 -2.35 -0.94 -1.33
N PHE A 32 -1.89 0.24 -0.94
CA PHE A 32 -1.70 1.43 -1.76
C PHE A 32 -0.27 1.92 -1.53
N GLY A 33 0.38 2.48 -2.54
CA GLY A 33 1.76 2.91 -2.39
C GLY A 33 2.50 3.04 -3.71
N ASN A 34 3.81 2.97 -3.61
CA ASN A 34 4.72 3.05 -4.72
C ASN A 34 5.51 1.73 -4.91
N SER A 35 6.74 1.82 -5.43
CA SER A 35 7.61 0.68 -5.69
C SER A 35 7.92 -0.18 -4.45
N TYR A 36 7.81 0.39 -3.24
CA TYR A 36 8.06 -0.35 -2.00
C TYR A 36 7.01 -1.44 -1.73
N THR A 37 5.84 -1.35 -2.34
CA THR A 37 4.77 -2.35 -2.19
C THR A 37 4.21 -2.84 -3.52
N ASP A 38 4.57 -2.29 -4.68
CA ASP A 38 4.09 -2.73 -6.00
C ASP A 38 4.46 -4.19 -6.33
N THR A 39 3.44 -5.04 -6.48
CA THR A 39 3.58 -6.47 -6.81
C THR A 39 3.46 -6.79 -8.31
N GLY A 40 3.38 -5.79 -9.19
CA GLY A 40 3.37 -5.95 -10.64
C GLY A 40 2.47 -4.97 -11.42
N ASN A 41 1.79 -4.03 -10.77
CA ASN A 41 0.91 -3.08 -11.45
C ASN A 41 1.68 -2.20 -12.43
N TYR A 42 2.85 -1.69 -12.06
CA TYR A 42 3.65 -0.86 -12.97
C TYR A 42 3.96 -1.59 -14.27
N GLN A 43 4.34 -2.87 -14.21
CA GLN A 43 4.66 -3.65 -15.39
C GLN A 43 3.46 -3.78 -16.33
N ILE A 44 2.29 -4.12 -15.78
CA ILE A 44 1.05 -4.29 -16.55
C ILE A 44 0.65 -2.96 -17.21
N LEU A 45 0.73 -1.87 -16.46
CA LEU A 45 0.35 -0.54 -16.93
C LEU A 45 1.33 -0.01 -17.98
N ALA A 46 2.64 -0.15 -17.76
CA ALA A 46 3.67 0.29 -18.69
C ALA A 46 3.64 -0.49 -20.01
N ALA A 47 3.34 -1.80 -19.97
CA ALA A 47 3.10 -2.60 -21.16
C ALA A 47 1.88 -2.10 -21.95
N SER A 48 0.80 -1.76 -21.25
CA SER A 48 -0.44 -1.27 -21.86
C SER A 48 -0.30 0.14 -22.45
N ALA A 49 0.59 0.97 -21.89
CA ALA A 49 0.86 2.32 -22.36
C ALA A 49 1.78 2.37 -23.60
N GLY A 50 2.29 1.22 -24.06
CA GLY A 50 3.30 1.18 -25.12
C GLY A 50 4.66 1.74 -24.70
N SER A 51 4.86 2.05 -23.41
CA SER A 51 6.11 2.55 -22.83
C SER A 51 7.16 1.46 -22.67
N LEU A 52 6.75 0.19 -22.74
CA LEU A 52 7.65 -0.96 -22.80
C LEU A 52 7.77 -1.42 -24.25
N ASN A 53 8.60 -0.74 -25.02
CA ASN A 53 9.17 -1.31 -26.24
C ASN A 53 9.83 -2.63 -25.79
N SER A 54 9.68 -3.72 -26.55
CA SER A 54 10.06 -5.10 -26.19
C SER A 54 11.53 -5.36 -25.78
N ASN A 55 12.36 -4.32 -25.62
CA ASN A 55 13.74 -4.36 -25.14
C ASN A 55 14.03 -3.38 -23.97
N VAL A 56 13.05 -2.62 -23.49
CA VAL A 56 13.14 -1.93 -22.18
C VAL A 56 12.60 -2.92 -21.17
N GLU A 57 13.43 -3.93 -20.89
CA GLU A 57 13.16 -4.92 -19.87
C GLU A 57 12.80 -4.17 -18.58
N PHE A 58 11.66 -4.53 -18.00
CA PHE A 58 11.38 -4.40 -16.57
C PHE A 58 12.69 -4.41 -15.81
N PRO A 59 12.96 -3.45 -14.90
CA PRO A 59 14.30 -3.18 -14.36
C PRO A 59 15.15 -4.44 -14.36
N PRO A 60 16.00 -4.60 -15.39
CA PRO A 60 16.56 -5.90 -15.70
C PRO A 60 17.41 -6.30 -14.52
N TYR A 61 17.37 -7.60 -14.20
CA TYR A 61 18.27 -8.30 -13.26
C TYR A 61 19.02 -7.39 -12.25
N PRO A 62 18.64 -7.38 -10.96
CA PRO A 62 18.46 -8.63 -10.21
C PRO A 62 17.06 -8.85 -9.61
N TYR A 63 16.02 -8.17 -10.09
CA TYR A 63 14.70 -8.26 -9.46
C TYR A 63 14.11 -9.68 -9.47
N GLY A 64 13.67 -10.14 -8.30
CA GLY A 64 13.19 -11.50 -8.04
C GLY A 64 14.27 -12.61 -7.93
N SER A 65 15.56 -12.32 -8.13
CA SER A 65 16.64 -13.31 -8.12
C SER A 65 16.82 -14.11 -6.81
N THR A 66 16.53 -13.54 -5.63
CA THR A 66 16.79 -14.18 -4.33
C THR A 66 15.66 -15.06 -3.82
N PHE A 67 14.42 -14.86 -4.29
CA PHE A 67 13.26 -15.62 -3.82
C PHE A 67 12.41 -16.22 -4.95
N PHE A 68 12.12 -15.45 -6.00
CA PHE A 68 11.24 -15.89 -7.08
C PHE A 68 12.00 -16.61 -8.20
N GLY A 69 13.30 -16.35 -8.35
CA GLY A 69 14.14 -16.92 -9.40
C GLY A 69 13.87 -16.35 -10.80
N HIS A 70 12.96 -15.38 -10.93
CA HIS A 70 12.63 -14.67 -12.15
C HIS A 70 12.10 -13.25 -11.82
N PRO A 71 12.08 -12.31 -12.79
CA PRO A 71 11.42 -11.02 -12.60
C PRO A 71 9.94 -11.21 -12.21
N ALA A 72 9.59 -10.84 -10.99
CA ALA A 72 8.29 -11.11 -10.38
C ALA A 72 7.40 -9.86 -10.21
N GLY A 73 7.63 -8.83 -11.04
CA GLY A 73 6.85 -7.58 -10.99
C GLY A 73 7.17 -6.66 -9.80
N ARG A 74 8.16 -7.02 -8.97
CA ARG A 74 8.55 -6.32 -7.74
C ARG A 74 9.83 -5.53 -7.93
N PHE A 75 9.91 -4.35 -7.31
CA PHE A 75 11.10 -3.49 -7.34
C PHE A 75 12.13 -3.88 -6.26
N CYS A 76 12.38 -5.18 -6.12
CA CYS A 76 13.42 -5.74 -5.26
C CYS A 76 13.87 -7.11 -5.80
N ASP A 77 14.99 -7.63 -5.31
CA ASP A 77 15.53 -8.94 -5.68
C ASP A 77 14.72 -10.12 -5.13
N GLY A 78 13.73 -9.89 -4.28
CA GLY A 78 12.95 -10.96 -3.66
C GLY A 78 11.56 -10.50 -3.25
N ARG A 79 11.26 -10.67 -1.97
CA ARG A 79 9.95 -10.35 -1.37
C ARG A 79 9.91 -8.91 -0.87
N LEU A 80 8.77 -8.26 -1.06
CA LEU A 80 8.47 -6.95 -0.49
C LEU A 80 8.00 -7.10 0.96
N THR A 81 8.04 -6.02 1.74
CA THR A 81 7.53 -6.00 3.13
C THR A 81 6.11 -6.56 3.23
N ILE A 82 5.24 -6.25 2.25
CA ILE A 82 3.87 -6.76 2.20
C ILE A 82 3.78 -8.29 2.04
N ASP A 83 4.75 -8.93 1.37
CA ASP A 83 4.76 -10.38 1.22
C ASP A 83 5.05 -11.08 2.56
N PHE A 84 5.85 -10.45 3.45
CA PHE A 84 6.09 -10.94 4.80
C PHE A 84 4.87 -10.76 5.70
N ILE A 85 4.17 -9.62 5.58
CA ILE A 85 2.93 -9.36 6.30
C ILE A 85 1.86 -10.38 5.88
N ALA A 86 1.68 -10.63 4.57
CA ALA A 86 0.76 -11.64 4.08
C ALA A 86 1.07 -13.03 4.64
N LYS A 87 2.36 -13.41 4.66
CA LYS A 87 2.82 -14.68 5.23
C LYS A 87 2.46 -14.81 6.72
N GLU A 88 2.63 -13.75 7.51
CA GLU A 88 2.32 -13.76 8.95
C GLU A 88 0.83 -14.05 9.20
N TYR A 89 -0.05 -13.51 8.37
CA TYR A 89 -1.50 -13.75 8.47
C TYR A 89 -1.99 -14.97 7.68
N GLY A 90 -1.09 -15.79 7.12
CA GLY A 90 -1.45 -16.98 6.34
C GLY A 90 -2.16 -16.68 5.01
N LEU A 91 -1.96 -15.48 4.46
CA LEU A 91 -2.52 -15.03 3.20
C LEU A 91 -1.56 -15.33 2.03
N PRO A 92 -2.09 -15.52 0.80
CA PRO A 92 -1.25 -15.68 -0.39
C PRO A 92 -0.51 -14.37 -0.72
N PHE A 93 0.44 -14.43 -1.66
CA PHE A 93 1.00 -13.21 -2.22
C PHE A 93 -0.10 -12.35 -2.86
N ILE A 94 -0.15 -11.09 -2.44
CA ILE A 94 -1.20 -10.16 -2.84
C ILE A 94 -1.02 -9.79 -4.32
N GLN A 95 -2.06 -10.06 -5.10
CA GLN A 95 -2.04 -9.88 -6.56
C GLN A 95 -2.11 -8.40 -6.93
N PRO A 96 -1.42 -7.96 -8.00
CA PRO A 96 -1.57 -6.61 -8.51
C PRO A 96 -3.00 -6.39 -9.02
N SER A 97 -3.59 -5.27 -8.65
CA SER A 97 -4.96 -4.86 -9.00
C SER A 97 -5.23 -4.84 -10.51
N LYS A 98 -4.19 -4.67 -11.33
CA LYS A 98 -4.29 -4.64 -12.80
C LYS A 98 -4.22 -6.02 -13.45
N GLU A 99 -4.01 -7.09 -12.69
CA GLU A 99 -4.11 -8.45 -13.20
C GLU A 99 -5.56 -8.78 -13.59
N LYS A 100 -5.75 -9.36 -14.78
CA LYS A 100 -7.08 -9.62 -15.35
C LYS A 100 -7.67 -10.93 -14.84
N ASN A 101 -6.83 -11.93 -14.58
CA ASN A 101 -7.26 -13.29 -14.25
C ASN A 101 -7.06 -13.65 -12.77
N ALA A 102 -6.89 -12.65 -11.90
CA ALA A 102 -6.70 -12.85 -10.46
C ALA A 102 -8.02 -12.79 -9.68
N SER A 103 -8.11 -13.57 -8.60
CA SER A 103 -9.11 -13.37 -7.56
C SER A 103 -8.63 -12.33 -6.55
N PHE A 104 -9.51 -11.40 -6.18
CA PHE A 104 -9.23 -10.34 -5.22
C PHE A 104 -9.93 -10.53 -3.87
N THR A 105 -10.52 -11.72 -3.64
CA THR A 105 -11.26 -12.07 -2.40
C THR A 105 -10.37 -12.16 -1.15
N GLN A 106 -9.06 -12.29 -1.32
CA GLN A 106 -8.07 -12.24 -0.23
C GLN A 106 -7.23 -10.95 -0.26
N GLY A 107 -7.71 -9.93 -0.97
CA GLY A 107 -7.03 -8.65 -1.09
C GLY A 107 -6.51 -8.34 -2.48
N ALA A 108 -6.07 -7.09 -2.64
CA ALA A 108 -5.54 -6.56 -3.89
C ALA A 108 -4.47 -5.51 -3.59
N ASN A 109 -3.42 -5.49 -4.41
CA ASN A 109 -2.38 -4.48 -4.34
C ASN A 109 -2.63 -3.42 -5.42
N PHE A 110 -2.85 -2.18 -5.02
CA PHE A 110 -3.04 -1.02 -5.90
C PHE A 110 -1.79 -0.17 -6.05
N ALA A 111 -0.72 -0.48 -5.31
CA ALA A 111 0.54 0.24 -5.37
C ALA A 111 1.16 0.16 -6.76
N VAL A 112 1.74 1.26 -7.23
CA VAL A 112 2.38 1.35 -8.54
C VAL A 112 3.72 2.03 -8.40
N ALA A 113 4.79 1.42 -8.91
CA ALA A 113 6.09 2.06 -8.89
C ALA A 113 6.10 3.47 -9.48
N ALA A 114 6.91 4.33 -8.87
CA ALA A 114 6.98 5.77 -9.15
C ALA A 114 5.69 6.58 -8.87
N ALA A 115 4.63 5.98 -8.30
CA ALA A 115 3.42 6.71 -7.96
C ALA A 115 3.68 7.82 -6.91
N PRO A 116 3.27 9.07 -7.19
CA PRO A 116 3.25 10.14 -6.21
C PRO A 116 1.94 10.14 -5.39
N ALA A 117 1.95 10.85 -4.26
CA ALA A 117 0.73 11.16 -3.51
C ALA A 117 -0.10 12.23 -4.23
N PHE A 118 0.55 13.28 -4.76
CA PHE A 118 -0.10 14.28 -5.59
C PHE A 118 -0.67 13.65 -6.85
N PRO A 119 -1.82 14.14 -7.36
CA PRO A 119 -2.31 13.78 -8.68
C PRO A 119 -1.23 14.00 -9.73
N VAL A 120 -1.03 13.07 -10.65
CA VAL A 120 0.02 13.21 -11.68
C VAL A 120 -0.17 14.49 -12.52
N GLU A 121 -1.42 14.92 -12.72
CA GLU A 121 -1.78 16.14 -13.44
C GLU A 121 -1.26 17.40 -12.73
N PHE A 122 -0.99 17.36 -11.42
CA PHE A 122 -0.36 18.46 -10.70
C PHE A 122 1.05 18.73 -11.23
N PHE A 123 1.86 17.69 -11.43
CA PHE A 123 3.21 17.85 -11.95
C PHE A 123 3.19 18.29 -13.42
N GLU A 124 2.31 17.70 -14.22
CA GLU A 124 2.18 18.00 -15.65
C GLU A 124 1.72 19.44 -15.90
N LYS A 125 0.66 19.89 -15.22
CA LYS A 125 0.08 21.23 -15.43
C LYS A 125 0.97 22.36 -14.91
N ASN A 126 1.78 22.10 -13.87
CA ASN A 126 2.71 23.08 -13.33
C ASN A 126 4.08 23.07 -14.04
N GLY A 127 4.26 22.23 -15.07
CA GLY A 127 5.52 22.15 -15.81
C GLY A 127 6.68 21.60 -14.99
N PHE A 128 6.41 20.82 -13.94
CA PHE A 128 7.44 20.14 -13.15
C PHE A 128 8.01 18.90 -13.85
N VAL A 129 7.29 18.39 -14.85
CA VAL A 129 7.74 17.32 -15.75
C VAL A 129 7.48 17.73 -17.20
N SER A 130 8.33 17.24 -18.11
CA SER A 130 8.21 17.47 -19.56
C SER A 130 7.59 16.29 -20.32
N TYR A 131 7.14 15.27 -19.59
CA TYR A 131 6.61 14.01 -20.12
C TYR A 131 5.34 13.62 -19.36
N GLN A 132 4.53 12.77 -19.97
CA GLN A 132 3.32 12.25 -19.36
C GLN A 132 3.69 11.20 -18.30
N LEU A 133 3.17 11.39 -17.09
CA LEU A 133 3.33 10.43 -16.02
C LEU A 133 2.30 9.32 -16.14
N LEU A 134 2.65 8.13 -15.65
CA LEU A 134 1.69 7.04 -15.58
C LEU A 134 0.58 7.40 -14.58
N ARG A 135 -0.68 7.37 -15.03
CA ARG A 135 -1.88 7.64 -14.22
C ARG A 135 -2.05 6.62 -13.10
N SER A 136 -1.34 6.86 -12.00
CA SER A 136 -1.12 5.90 -10.93
C SER A 136 -0.90 6.54 -9.55
N SER A 137 -1.05 7.86 -9.46
CA SER A 137 -1.02 8.59 -8.19
C SER A 137 -2.06 8.07 -7.21
N LEU A 138 -1.91 8.44 -5.94
CA LEU A 138 -2.77 8.00 -4.84
C LEU A 138 -4.27 8.05 -5.18
N ASP A 139 -4.75 9.12 -5.81
CA ASP A 139 -6.13 9.29 -6.25
C ASP A 139 -6.58 8.23 -7.27
N TYR A 140 -5.75 7.87 -8.25
CA TYR A 140 -6.03 6.77 -9.18
C TYR A 140 -6.08 5.43 -8.45
N GLN A 141 -5.16 5.18 -7.50
CA GLN A 141 -5.16 3.93 -6.73
C GLN A 141 -6.43 3.78 -5.90
N LEU A 142 -6.90 4.88 -5.29
CA LEU A 142 -8.18 4.92 -4.57
C LEU A 142 -9.37 4.68 -5.50
N ALA A 143 -9.39 5.31 -6.68
CA ALA A 143 -10.45 5.10 -7.66
C ALA A 143 -10.54 3.62 -8.09
N TRP A 144 -9.40 2.97 -8.33
CA TRP A 144 -9.37 1.55 -8.67
C TRP A 144 -9.85 0.65 -7.54
N PHE A 145 -9.61 1.03 -6.29
CA PHE A 145 -10.16 0.32 -5.14
C PHE A 145 -11.68 0.43 -5.09
N GLU A 146 -12.24 1.62 -5.24
CA GLU A 146 -13.70 1.81 -5.26
C GLU A 146 -14.36 1.08 -6.44
N GLU A 147 -13.72 1.03 -7.62
CA GLU A 147 -14.19 0.20 -8.74
C GLU A 147 -14.25 -1.28 -8.35
N LYS A 148 -13.19 -1.83 -7.75
CA LYS A 148 -13.11 -3.25 -7.38
C LYS A 148 -14.02 -3.62 -6.21
N LYS A 149 -14.26 -2.70 -5.29
CA LYS A 149 -15.10 -2.90 -4.10
C LYS A 149 -16.47 -3.49 -4.43
N THR A 150 -17.06 -3.06 -5.55
CA THR A 150 -18.36 -3.54 -6.05
C THR A 150 -18.38 -5.05 -6.33
N SER A 151 -17.23 -5.67 -6.59
CA SER A 151 -17.10 -7.13 -6.80
C SER A 151 -16.81 -7.91 -5.52
N LEU A 152 -16.49 -7.23 -4.42
CA LEU A 152 -16.09 -7.82 -3.15
C LEU A 152 -17.24 -7.87 -2.14
N CYS A 153 -18.13 -6.89 -2.19
CA CYS A 153 -19.32 -6.80 -1.36
C CYS A 153 -20.37 -5.92 -2.05
N ASN A 154 -21.66 -6.21 -1.84
CA ASN A 154 -22.75 -5.53 -2.54
C ASN A 154 -23.52 -4.57 -1.62
N THR A 155 -23.71 -4.96 -0.36
CA THR A 155 -24.43 -4.14 0.62
C THR A 155 -23.49 -3.52 1.64
N THR A 156 -23.92 -2.41 2.26
CA THR A 156 -23.18 -1.78 3.35
C THR A 156 -22.83 -2.79 4.45
N ALA A 157 -23.79 -3.63 4.89
CA ALA A 157 -23.55 -4.62 5.93
C ALA A 157 -22.50 -5.68 5.54
N GLU A 158 -22.55 -6.17 4.30
CA GLU A 158 -21.55 -7.10 3.76
C GLU A 158 -20.17 -6.47 3.71
N CYS A 159 -20.08 -5.21 3.23
CA CYS A 159 -18.81 -4.50 3.16
C CYS A 159 -18.21 -4.30 4.54
N ILE A 160 -19.03 -3.96 5.55
CA ILE A 160 -18.56 -3.82 6.94
C ILE A 160 -18.00 -5.15 7.45
N GLN A 161 -18.70 -6.25 7.20
CA GLN A 161 -18.27 -7.56 7.66
C GLN A 161 -16.99 -8.03 6.96
N TYR A 162 -16.88 -7.79 5.65
CA TYR A 162 -15.74 -8.17 4.84
C TYR A 162 -14.51 -7.33 5.19
N PHE A 163 -14.62 -6.00 5.07
CA PHE A 163 -13.50 -5.09 5.29
C PHE A 163 -13.14 -4.90 6.77
N GLY A 164 -14.05 -5.17 7.70
CA GLY A 164 -13.73 -5.24 9.13
C GLY A 164 -12.74 -6.35 9.51
N LYS A 165 -12.47 -7.27 8.57
CA LYS A 165 -11.43 -8.30 8.67
C LYS A 165 -10.28 -8.09 7.69
N SER A 166 -10.21 -6.93 7.03
CA SER A 166 -9.14 -6.59 6.11
C SER A 166 -8.06 -5.74 6.80
N LEU A 167 -6.82 -5.94 6.39
CA LEU A 167 -5.74 -5.03 6.68
C LEU A 167 -5.56 -4.07 5.51
N PHE A 168 -5.60 -2.77 5.80
CA PHE A 168 -5.29 -1.72 4.83
C PHE A 168 -3.89 -1.20 5.06
N ILE A 169 -3.05 -1.23 4.03
CA ILE A 169 -1.67 -0.73 4.06
C ILE A 169 -1.60 0.48 3.14
N PHE A 170 -1.34 1.65 3.71
CA PHE A 170 -1.10 2.89 2.96
C PHE A 170 0.38 3.24 3.03
N GLY A 171 1.09 3.07 1.91
CA GLY A 171 2.45 3.56 1.75
C GLY A 171 3.46 2.55 1.18
N GLU A 172 4.69 3.01 0.92
CA GLU A 172 5.16 4.39 1.13
C GLU A 172 4.73 5.34 0.00
N PHE A 173 4.51 6.61 0.35
CA PHE A 173 4.24 7.73 -0.55
C PHE A 173 5.03 8.95 -0.07
N GLY A 174 5.40 9.83 -1.00
CA GLY A 174 6.11 11.08 -0.72
C GLY A 174 7.47 11.16 -1.37
N VAL A 175 8.27 10.08 -1.36
CA VAL A 175 9.60 10.12 -1.99
C VAL A 175 9.54 10.49 -3.48
N ASN A 176 8.53 10.00 -4.20
CA ASN A 176 8.34 10.30 -5.62
C ASN A 176 7.93 11.77 -5.83
N ASP A 177 7.04 12.29 -4.99
CA ASP A 177 6.62 13.70 -5.02
C ASP A 177 7.81 14.64 -4.84
N TYR A 178 8.61 14.38 -3.80
CA TYR A 178 9.78 15.20 -3.49
C TYR A 178 10.83 15.09 -4.59
N THR A 179 11.06 13.89 -5.12
CA THR A 179 12.01 13.68 -6.21
C THR A 179 11.61 14.47 -7.46
N LEU A 180 10.34 14.40 -7.88
CA LEU A 180 9.85 15.15 -9.04
C LEU A 180 9.99 16.67 -8.84
N LEU A 181 9.67 17.19 -7.65
CA LEU A 181 9.81 18.61 -7.34
C LEU A 181 11.27 19.06 -7.32
N LEU A 182 12.18 18.29 -6.71
CA LEU A 182 13.60 18.60 -6.66
C LEU A 182 14.22 18.57 -8.06
N LEU A 183 13.86 17.58 -8.90
CA LEU A 183 14.29 17.52 -10.30
C LEU A 183 13.75 18.69 -11.13
N ALA A 184 12.57 19.22 -10.78
CA ALA A 184 12.02 20.45 -11.36
C ALA A 184 12.69 21.74 -10.86
N GLY A 185 13.76 21.64 -10.06
CA GLY A 185 14.53 22.78 -9.57
C GLY A 185 13.99 23.43 -8.30
N LYS A 186 13.03 22.80 -7.60
CA LYS A 186 12.61 23.27 -6.27
C LYS A 186 13.72 23.07 -5.26
N SER A 187 13.88 24.02 -4.35
CA SER A 187 14.83 23.88 -3.24
C SER A 187 14.28 22.91 -2.20
N VAL A 188 15.16 22.27 -1.43
CA VAL A 188 14.76 21.43 -0.29
C VAL A 188 13.86 22.21 0.68
N GLN A 189 14.15 23.49 0.92
CA GLN A 189 13.34 24.34 1.79
C GLN A 189 11.93 24.58 1.23
N ASP A 190 11.79 24.78 -0.08
CA ASP A 190 10.47 24.90 -0.71
C ASP A 190 9.70 23.57 -0.64
N VAL A 191 10.37 22.45 -0.93
CA VAL A 191 9.79 21.10 -0.78
C VAL A 191 9.29 20.85 0.64
N THR A 192 10.13 21.10 1.65
CA THR A 192 9.78 20.90 3.05
C THR A 192 8.66 21.81 3.52
N ASN A 193 8.67 23.10 3.16
CA ASN A 193 7.73 24.06 3.72
C ASN A 193 6.40 24.10 2.97
N SER A 194 6.44 23.96 1.64
CA SER A 194 5.27 24.17 0.79
C SER A 194 4.59 22.87 0.41
N TYR A 195 5.33 21.78 0.20
CA TYR A 195 4.81 20.56 -0.44
C TYR A 195 4.68 19.38 0.51
N ALA A 196 5.63 19.15 1.43
CA ALA A 196 5.55 18.06 2.40
C ALA A 196 4.26 18.08 3.25
N PRO A 197 3.78 19.24 3.75
CA PRO A 197 2.49 19.29 4.46
C PRO A 197 1.30 18.87 3.60
N GLN A 198 1.35 19.17 2.30
CA GLN A 198 0.29 18.78 1.35
C GLN A 198 0.32 17.28 1.05
N VAL A 199 1.52 16.70 0.86
CA VAL A 199 1.69 15.24 0.72
C VAL A 199 1.14 14.52 1.94
N VAL A 200 1.51 14.97 3.15
CA VAL A 200 0.98 14.41 4.41
C VAL A 200 -0.54 14.53 4.44
N LYS A 201 -1.09 15.70 4.09
CA LYS A 201 -2.54 15.90 4.04
C LYS A 201 -3.23 14.93 3.09
N LEU A 202 -2.73 14.76 1.87
CA LEU A 202 -3.31 13.83 0.88
C LEU A 202 -3.31 12.39 1.39
N ILE A 203 -2.22 11.94 2.01
CA ILE A 203 -2.12 10.60 2.59
C ILE A 203 -3.10 10.46 3.76
N SER A 204 -3.15 11.45 4.66
CA SER A 204 -4.10 11.45 5.79
C SER A 204 -5.54 11.41 5.32
N GLU A 205 -5.92 12.23 4.33
CA GLU A 205 -7.26 12.23 3.75
C GLU A 205 -7.59 10.90 3.07
N ALA A 206 -6.65 10.27 2.36
CA ALA A 206 -6.85 8.95 1.79
C ALA A 206 -7.10 7.88 2.86
N VAL A 207 -6.32 7.92 3.94
CA VAL A 207 -6.50 7.03 5.09
C VAL A 207 -7.85 7.29 5.75
N GLU A 208 -8.22 8.54 5.99
CA GLU A 208 -9.48 8.92 6.63
C GLU A 208 -10.71 8.62 5.77
N VAL A 209 -10.70 8.92 4.46
CA VAL A 209 -11.84 8.64 3.58
C VAL A 209 -12.10 7.14 3.47
N ASN A 210 -11.05 6.33 3.39
CA ASN A 210 -11.19 4.88 3.35
C ASN A 210 -11.53 4.30 4.72
N LEU A 211 -10.97 4.82 5.83
CA LEU A 211 -11.29 4.35 7.19
C LEU A 211 -12.65 4.84 7.71
N GLN A 212 -13.11 6.05 7.35
CA GLN A 212 -14.37 6.61 7.85
C GLN A 212 -15.61 5.89 7.28
N LEU A 213 -15.52 5.31 6.08
CA LEU A 213 -16.54 4.38 5.57
C LEU A 213 -16.68 3.15 6.48
N TYR A 214 -15.60 2.74 7.17
CA TYR A 214 -15.59 1.60 8.10
C TYR A 214 -15.90 1.99 9.56
N ILE A 215 -15.55 3.19 10.00
CA ILE A 215 -15.82 3.67 11.37
C ILE A 215 -17.30 3.98 11.59
N ARG A 216 -17.96 4.72 10.68
CA ARG A 216 -19.41 5.05 10.80
C ARG A 216 -20.32 3.82 10.78
N ALA A 217 -19.81 2.75 10.19
CA ALA A 217 -20.43 1.45 10.11
C ALA A 217 -20.44 0.67 11.44
N LEU A 218 -19.41 0.88 12.26
CA LEU A 218 -19.29 0.30 13.60
C LEU A 218 -20.04 1.15 14.63
N GLU A 219 -20.08 2.47 14.44
CA GLU A 219 -20.78 3.41 15.34
C GLU A 219 -22.31 3.30 15.26
N ASN A 220 -22.88 2.90 14.12
CA ASN A 220 -24.33 2.65 13.98
C ASN A 220 -24.82 1.31 14.59
N LYS A 221 -24.00 0.65 15.41
CA LYS A 221 -24.37 -0.53 16.22
C LYS A 221 -24.36 -0.26 17.74
N GLY A 222 -24.37 1.00 18.15
CA GLY A 222 -24.61 1.43 19.53
C GLY A 222 -26.09 1.71 19.79
#